data_AF-A0A5C3L2I4-F1
#
_entry.id   AF-A0A5C3L2I4-F1
#
_cell.length_a   1.000
_cell.length_b   1.000
_cell.length_c   1.000
_cell.angle_alpha   90.00
_cell.angle_beta   90.00
_cell.angle_gamma   90.00
#
_symmetry.space_group_name_H-M   'P 1'
#
loop_
_entity.id
_entity.type
_entity.pdbx_description
1 polymer ?
#
loop_
_entity_poly.entity_id
_entity_poly.type
_entity_poly.pdbx_seq_one_letter_code
_entity_poly.pdbx_strand_id
1 'polypeptide(L)'
;MGPSTPPLANHDKRHVSGYSTRPQLPNELLHAILGRSIADGLHTLCTRDDTSWEMNMLVTFHCVSFSFRAVSREIVSKGFNIPFYDVDDDETSYLRTTRKISSCLHQLGVQQRHSKGSFTTGHHFSETMADCYVSPLFLSYGLYINGLSLRTSALSSNAQRFLKIQPDVVSTLGEASDLCKQVNPRHIADHLAMCVEGELESARSGLALVEAFDYLAERIIMLNVFQSSASTFGGGPIAAVHELLNRTLSKIEEFSDENSQLFEASSLLKATQLPGISRALDLADACDLKEDRYRLAERCDSISRKWKDI
;
A
#
# COMPACT_ATOMS: atom_id res chain seq x y z
N MET A 1 56.24 46.39 54.65
CA MET A 1 55.33 45.25 54.47
C MET A 1 54.15 45.69 53.63
N GLY A 2 54.16 45.30 52.37
CA GLY A 2 53.09 45.43 51.40
C GLY A 2 53.37 44.35 50.33
N PRO A 3 52.40 43.49 49.97
CA PRO A 3 52.71 42.26 49.28
C PRO A 3 53.07 42.53 47.82
N SER A 4 54.26 42.08 47.44
CA SER A 4 54.77 41.99 46.08
C SER A 4 54.00 40.92 45.31
N THR A 5 53.21 41.34 44.33
CA THR A 5 52.52 40.49 43.36
C THR A 5 53.55 39.78 42.46
N PRO A 6 53.45 38.45 42.24
CA PRO A 6 54.33 37.74 41.31
C PRO A 6 53.88 37.97 39.86
N PRO A 7 54.79 37.93 38.86
CA PRO A 7 54.42 38.04 37.46
C PRO A 7 53.66 36.80 37.00
N LEU A 8 52.52 37.02 36.33
CA LEU A 8 51.77 36.01 35.59
C LEU A 8 52.68 35.38 34.53
N ALA A 9 53.04 34.13 34.75
CA ALA A 9 53.62 33.29 33.71
C ALA A 9 52.62 33.17 32.55
N ASN A 10 53.02 33.66 31.37
CA ASN A 10 52.37 33.36 30.10
C ASN A 10 52.39 31.84 29.89
N HIS A 11 51.33 31.17 30.34
CA HIS A 11 50.98 29.86 29.82
C HIS A 11 50.37 30.08 28.43
N ASP A 12 51.28 30.10 27.46
CA ASP A 12 51.00 29.93 26.04
C ASP A 12 50.43 28.50 25.83
N LYS A 13 49.20 28.26 26.29
CA LYS A 13 48.41 27.09 25.90
C LYS A 13 47.87 27.37 24.51
N ARG A 14 48.73 27.15 23.52
CA ARG A 14 48.27 26.79 22.18
C ARG A 14 47.35 25.58 22.36
N HIS A 15 46.04 25.80 22.28
CA HIS A 15 45.10 24.76 21.94
C HIS A 15 45.51 24.29 20.54
N VAL A 16 46.40 23.30 20.50
CA VAL A 16 46.53 22.41 19.36
C VAL A 16 45.17 21.76 19.25
N SER A 17 44.32 22.31 18.38
CA SER A 17 43.13 21.65 17.87
C SER A 17 43.62 20.35 17.23
N GLY A 18 43.72 19.30 18.04
CA GLY A 18 43.82 17.95 17.56
C GLY A 18 42.55 17.72 16.76
N TYR A 19 42.64 17.86 15.44
CA TYR A 19 41.65 17.33 14.53
C TYR A 19 41.50 15.86 14.92
N SER A 20 40.42 15.54 15.61
CA SER A 20 39.97 14.18 15.78
C SER A 20 39.70 13.68 14.37
N THR A 21 40.69 13.03 13.75
CA THR A 21 40.58 12.27 12.50
C THR A 21 39.76 11.02 12.75
N ARG A 22 38.53 11.21 13.27
CA ARG A 22 37.53 10.15 13.19
C ARG A 22 37.20 10.03 11.70
N PRO A 23 37.24 8.81 11.14
CA PRO A 23 36.81 8.61 9.77
C PRO A 23 35.38 9.17 9.64
N GLN A 24 35.22 10.21 8.83
CA GLN A 24 33.91 10.73 8.49
C GLN A 24 33.39 9.91 7.32
N LEU A 25 32.14 9.47 7.41
CA LEU A 25 31.47 8.87 6.26
C LEU A 25 31.43 9.90 5.12
N PRO A 26 31.76 9.50 3.88
CA PRO A 26 31.45 10.30 2.69
C PRO A 26 29.98 10.74 2.70
N ASN A 27 29.73 11.99 2.32
CA ASN A 27 28.39 12.57 2.38
C ASN A 27 27.39 11.81 1.50
N GLU A 28 27.86 11.20 0.41
CA GLU A 28 27.07 10.39 -0.51
C GLU A 28 26.55 9.11 0.19
N LEU A 29 27.42 8.45 0.97
CA LEU A 29 27.03 7.29 1.76
C LEU A 29 26.08 7.68 2.89
N LEU A 30 26.34 8.81 3.54
CA LEU A 30 25.44 9.33 4.56
C LEU A 30 24.06 9.67 3.99
N HIS A 31 24.00 10.24 2.79
CA HIS A 31 22.75 10.53 2.09
C HIS A 31 21.98 9.26 1.75
N ALA A 32 22.65 8.21 1.26
CA ALA A 32 21.99 6.93 0.97
C ALA A 32 21.43 6.27 2.24
N ILE A 33 22.22 6.23 3.33
CA ILE A 33 21.81 5.64 4.60
C ILE A 33 20.62 6.38 5.21
N LEU A 34 20.70 7.71 5.27
CA LEU A 34 19.62 8.52 5.83
C LEU A 34 18.38 8.50 4.94
N GLY A 35 18.54 8.57 3.62
CA GLY A 35 17.43 8.47 2.68
C GLY A 35 16.65 7.16 2.85
N ARG A 36 17.37 6.04 2.96
CA ARG A 36 16.75 4.73 3.21
C ARG A 36 16.08 4.65 4.58
N SER A 37 16.78 5.09 5.63
CA SER A 37 16.25 5.08 7.00
C SER A 37 14.97 5.92 7.11
N ILE A 38 14.95 7.08 6.43
CA ILE A 38 13.77 7.95 6.36
C ILE A 38 12.63 7.24 5.62
N ALA A 39 12.89 6.66 4.45
CA ALA A 39 11.86 5.94 3.69
C ALA A 39 11.24 4.79 4.49
N ASP A 40 12.07 3.95 5.12
CA ASP A 40 11.62 2.82 5.92
C ASP A 40 10.88 3.29 7.19
N GLY A 41 11.34 4.38 7.82
CA GLY A 41 10.68 4.98 8.97
C GLY A 41 9.32 5.59 8.64
N LEU A 42 9.20 6.30 7.51
CA LEU A 42 7.91 6.83 7.03
C LEU A 42 6.92 5.71 6.72
N HIS A 43 7.38 4.62 6.08
CA HIS A 43 6.52 3.48 5.80
C HIS A 43 6.07 2.80 7.09
N THR A 44 6.98 2.63 8.05
CA THR A 44 6.68 2.03 9.35
C THR A 44 5.68 2.87 10.15
N LEU A 45 5.79 4.20 10.13
CA LEU A 45 4.80 5.10 10.75
C LEU A 45 3.37 4.82 10.29
N CYS A 46 3.21 4.58 8.99
CA CYS A 46 1.91 4.36 8.37
C CYS A 46 1.40 2.92 8.51
N THR A 47 2.27 1.93 8.71
CA THR A 47 1.88 0.51 8.60
C THR A 47 1.98 -0.29 9.89
N ARG A 48 2.72 0.17 10.91
CA ARG A 48 2.95 -0.58 12.16
C ARG A 48 2.41 0.16 13.39
N ASP A 49 2.16 -0.60 14.46
CA ASP A 49 1.65 -0.06 15.74
C ASP A 49 2.76 0.51 16.63
N ASP A 50 3.89 -0.17 16.74
CA ASP A 50 5.06 0.37 17.45
C ASP A 50 5.87 1.25 16.49
N THR A 51 5.76 2.57 16.70
CA THR A 51 6.41 3.60 15.88
C THR A 51 7.23 4.58 16.72
N SER A 52 7.60 4.15 17.94
CA SER A 52 8.23 5.00 18.95
C SER A 52 9.59 5.56 18.48
N TRP A 53 10.35 4.78 17.72
CA TRP A 53 11.61 5.21 17.11
C TRP A 53 11.36 6.17 15.95
N GLU A 54 10.45 5.83 15.03
CA GLU A 54 10.19 6.57 13.80
C GLU A 54 9.67 7.99 14.09
N MET A 55 8.82 8.13 15.10
CA MET A 55 8.34 9.44 15.59
C MET A 55 9.47 10.36 16.06
N ASN A 56 10.61 9.79 16.48
CA ASN A 56 11.77 10.52 17.00
C ASN A 56 12.99 10.46 16.07
N MET A 57 12.90 9.76 14.93
CA MET A 57 14.03 9.49 14.04
C MET A 57 14.70 10.77 13.55
N LEU A 58 13.91 11.74 13.04
CA LEU A 58 14.46 13.00 12.52
C LEU A 58 15.08 13.87 13.62
N VAL A 59 14.50 13.87 14.82
CA VAL A 59 15.07 14.54 16.00
C VAL A 59 16.41 13.90 16.36
N THR A 60 16.47 12.56 16.30
CA THR A 60 17.70 11.81 16.58
C THR A 60 18.79 12.17 15.57
N PHE A 61 18.50 12.12 14.26
CA PHE A 61 19.46 12.52 13.22
C PHE A 61 19.95 13.96 13.41
N HIS A 62 19.06 14.87 13.81
CA HIS A 62 19.41 16.26 14.10
C HIS A 62 20.41 16.42 15.26
N CYS A 63 20.42 15.48 16.22
CA CYS A 63 21.27 15.51 17.41
C CYS A 63 22.59 14.72 17.26
N VAL A 64 22.73 13.87 16.25
CA VAL A 64 23.92 13.00 16.08
C VAL A 64 25.17 13.81 15.70
N SER A 65 25.08 14.65 14.65
CA SER A 65 26.18 15.49 14.19
C SER A 65 25.69 16.57 13.23
N PHE A 66 26.55 17.55 12.92
CA PHE A 66 26.27 18.56 11.90
C PHE A 66 25.97 17.93 10.53
N SER A 67 26.72 16.92 10.09
CA SER A 67 26.50 16.29 8.79
C SER A 67 25.17 15.52 8.73
N PHE A 68 24.81 14.81 9.81
CA PHE A 68 23.51 14.11 9.89
C PHE A 68 22.35 15.10 9.85
N ARG A 69 22.44 16.20 10.59
CA ARG A 69 21.49 17.30 10.55
C ARG A 69 21.38 17.89 9.14
N ALA A 70 22.54 18.23 8.56
CA ALA A 70 22.76 18.64 7.18
C ALA A 70 21.88 17.89 6.18
N VAL A 71 22.22 16.62 6.06
CA VAL A 71 21.72 15.71 5.05
C VAL A 71 20.27 15.30 5.32
N SER A 72 19.91 14.97 6.56
CA SER A 72 18.51 14.61 6.88
C SER A 72 17.54 15.77 6.62
N ARG A 73 17.97 17.00 6.94
CA ARG A 73 17.19 18.21 6.65
C ARG A 73 17.00 18.41 5.16
N GLU A 74 18.06 18.30 4.37
CA GLU A 74 17.97 18.39 2.91
C GLU A 74 16.99 17.37 2.33
N ILE A 75 17.11 16.10 2.72
CA ILE A 75 16.28 15.01 2.22
C ILE A 75 14.80 15.27 2.52
N VAL A 76 14.47 15.58 3.78
CA VAL A 76 13.10 15.78 4.23
C VAL A 76 12.51 17.06 3.65
N SER A 77 13.28 18.15 3.60
CA SER A 77 12.81 19.40 3.01
C SER A 77 12.48 19.25 1.53
N LYS A 78 13.31 18.54 0.76
CA LYS A 78 13.00 18.23 -0.64
C LYS A 78 11.80 17.27 -0.74
N GLY A 79 11.79 16.19 0.05
CA GLY A 79 10.75 15.17 -0.02
C GLY A 79 9.35 15.67 0.30
N PHE A 80 9.26 16.58 1.27
CA PHE A 80 8.00 17.17 1.73
C PHE A 80 7.77 18.60 1.21
N ASN A 81 8.59 19.10 0.27
CA ASN A 81 8.53 20.47 -0.24
C ASN A 81 8.49 21.54 0.88
N ILE A 82 9.26 21.36 1.96
CA ILE A 82 9.35 22.32 3.06
C ILE A 82 10.22 23.51 2.61
N PRO A 83 9.69 24.75 2.60
CA PRO A 83 10.43 25.92 2.13
C PRO A 83 11.72 26.14 2.91
N PHE A 84 12.84 26.34 2.20
CA PHE A 84 14.16 26.58 2.80
C PHE A 84 14.22 27.88 3.65
N TYR A 85 13.31 28.84 3.48
CA TYR A 85 13.28 30.08 4.26
C TYR A 85 12.61 29.93 5.63
N ASP A 86 11.72 28.94 5.82
CA ASP A 86 11.28 28.48 7.16
C ASP A 86 12.39 27.68 7.88
N VAL A 87 13.42 27.34 7.09
CA VAL A 87 14.67 26.64 7.34
C VAL A 87 15.67 27.33 8.29
N ASP A 88 16.00 28.56 7.88
CA ASP A 88 17.32 29.15 8.14
C ASP A 88 17.37 30.02 9.41
N ASP A 89 16.22 30.45 9.95
CA ASP A 89 16.16 31.33 11.14
C ASP A 89 15.63 30.65 12.43
N ASP A 90 15.01 29.46 12.38
CA ASP A 90 14.51 28.77 13.58
C ASP A 90 14.58 27.22 13.47
N GLU A 91 15.65 26.62 14.02
CA GLU A 91 15.81 25.15 14.13
C GLU A 91 14.60 24.49 14.84
N THR A 92 13.93 25.23 15.72
CA THR A 92 12.73 24.78 16.45
C THR A 92 11.54 24.66 15.51
N SER A 93 11.43 25.51 14.49
CA SER A 93 10.37 25.50 13.48
C SER A 93 10.45 24.26 12.61
N TYR A 94 11.65 23.91 12.11
CA TYR A 94 11.88 22.69 11.32
C TYR A 94 11.45 21.41 12.04
N LEU A 95 11.94 21.24 13.27
CA LEU A 95 11.65 20.05 14.06
C LEU A 95 10.17 19.99 14.46
N ARG A 96 9.51 21.13 14.63
CA ARG A 96 8.06 21.19 14.85
C ARG A 96 7.30 20.73 13.60
N THR A 97 7.66 21.23 12.42
CA THR A 97 7.03 20.85 11.15
C THR A 97 7.18 19.37 10.84
N THR A 98 8.38 18.82 10.97
CA THR A 98 8.65 17.40 10.72
C THR A 98 7.94 16.48 11.71
N ARG A 99 7.82 16.87 12.98
CA ARG A 99 6.98 16.16 13.95
C ARG A 99 5.50 16.21 13.58
N LYS A 100 5.01 17.35 13.08
CA LYS A 100 3.61 17.47 12.60
C LYS A 100 3.35 16.51 11.44
N ILE A 101 4.23 16.50 10.42
CA ILE A 101 4.15 15.56 9.29
C ILE A 101 4.14 14.11 9.78
N SER A 102 5.08 13.74 10.66
CA SER A 102 5.18 12.37 11.21
C SER A 102 3.92 11.98 11.99
N SER A 103 3.38 12.91 12.78
CA SER A 103 2.14 12.71 13.54
C SER A 103 0.94 12.51 12.61
N CYS A 104 0.83 13.30 11.54
CA CYS A 104 -0.24 13.14 10.55
C CYS A 104 -0.13 11.79 9.84
N LEU A 105 1.06 11.40 9.38
CA LEU A 105 1.29 10.10 8.72
C LEU A 105 1.00 8.92 9.66
N HIS A 106 1.39 9.04 10.93
CA HIS A 106 1.07 8.05 11.95
C HIS A 106 -0.43 7.94 12.19
N GLN A 107 -1.14 9.06 12.32
CA GLN A 107 -2.59 9.09 12.50
C GLN A 107 -3.33 8.47 11.31
N LEU A 108 -2.88 8.72 10.08
CA LEU A 108 -3.43 8.05 8.89
C LEU A 108 -3.29 6.52 9.00
N GLY A 109 -2.12 6.04 9.41
CA GLY A 109 -1.89 4.61 9.63
C GLY A 109 -2.76 4.03 10.75
N VAL A 110 -2.82 4.69 11.90
CA VAL A 110 -3.65 4.30 13.05
C VAL A 110 -5.12 4.21 12.67
N GLN A 111 -5.63 5.19 11.91
CA GLN A 111 -7.00 5.18 11.43
C GLN A 111 -7.28 3.94 10.56
N GLN A 112 -6.40 3.62 9.62
CA GLN A 112 -6.57 2.44 8.76
C GLN A 112 -6.55 1.12 9.54
N ARG A 113 -5.69 0.99 10.57
CA ARG A 113 -5.59 -0.25 11.36
C ARG A 113 -6.77 -0.45 12.31
N HIS A 114 -7.35 0.64 12.82
CA HIS A 114 -8.44 0.59 13.80
C HIS A 114 -9.83 0.87 13.23
N SER A 115 -9.96 1.19 11.94
CA SER A 115 -11.26 1.33 11.26
C SER A 115 -11.95 -0.01 11.03
N LYS A 116 -12.30 -0.73 12.11
CA LYS A 116 -13.16 -1.93 12.07
C LYS A 116 -14.65 -1.62 12.14
N GLY A 117 -15.05 -0.34 12.11
CA GLY A 117 -16.45 0.04 12.10
C GLY A 117 -16.63 1.49 11.67
N SER A 118 -17.53 1.71 10.71
CA SER A 118 -17.97 3.03 10.24
C SER A 118 -16.99 3.80 9.34
N PHE A 119 -16.99 3.43 8.06
CA PHE A 119 -16.65 4.39 7.00
C PHE A 119 -17.76 5.43 6.88
N THR A 120 -17.75 6.38 7.80
CA THR A 120 -18.45 7.66 7.67
C THR A 120 -17.43 8.72 8.01
N THR A 121 -16.49 9.03 7.12
CA THR A 121 -15.69 10.26 7.24
C THR A 121 -14.86 10.56 6.00
N GLY A 122 -15.52 11.19 5.02
CA GLY A 122 -14.85 12.22 4.20
C GLY A 122 -14.50 13.49 5.01
N HIS A 123 -14.86 13.56 6.30
CA HIS A 123 -14.71 14.76 7.14
C HIS A 123 -13.43 14.81 7.99
N HIS A 124 -12.85 13.69 8.45
CA HIS A 124 -11.65 13.75 9.32
C HIS A 124 -10.31 13.80 8.56
N PHE A 125 -10.24 13.28 7.33
CA PHE A 125 -9.08 13.48 6.47
C PHE A 125 -8.87 14.99 6.20
N SER A 126 -9.96 15.73 6.01
CA SER A 126 -9.93 17.19 5.78
C SER A 126 -9.45 18.00 6.99
N GLU A 127 -9.86 17.65 8.21
CA GLU A 127 -9.43 18.39 9.42
C GLU A 127 -7.97 18.14 9.78
N THR A 128 -7.47 16.92 9.58
CA THR A 128 -6.07 16.55 9.87
C THR A 128 -5.10 17.12 8.83
N MET A 129 -5.58 17.36 7.60
CA MET A 129 -4.80 17.88 6.46
C MET A 129 -4.81 19.40 6.32
N ALA A 130 -5.74 20.11 6.98
CA ALA A 130 -5.91 21.57 6.84
C ALA A 130 -4.65 22.40 7.13
N ASP A 131 -3.64 21.75 7.72
CA ASP A 131 -2.57 22.36 8.47
C ASP A 131 -1.20 21.68 8.19
N CYS A 132 -1.15 20.69 7.29
CA CYS A 132 0.06 19.91 6.97
C CYS A 132 0.61 20.25 5.57
N TYR A 133 1.92 20.17 5.38
CA TYR A 133 2.55 20.43 4.08
C TYR A 133 2.12 19.34 3.08
N VAL A 134 1.32 19.75 2.09
CA VAL A 134 0.86 18.89 1.01
C VAL A 134 2.00 18.73 0.02
N SER A 135 2.66 17.58 0.07
CA SER A 135 3.73 17.19 -0.86
C SER A 135 3.34 15.93 -1.62
N PRO A 136 3.95 15.66 -2.79
CA PRO A 136 3.73 14.41 -3.51
C PRO A 136 3.97 13.17 -2.63
N LEU A 137 5.00 13.20 -1.77
CA LEU A 137 5.30 12.08 -0.86
C LEU A 137 4.18 11.86 0.17
N PHE A 138 3.72 12.93 0.82
CA PHE A 138 2.65 12.86 1.81
C PHE A 138 1.33 12.42 1.19
N LEU A 139 0.97 12.97 0.02
CA LEU A 139 -0.21 12.57 -0.73
C LEU A 139 -0.14 11.11 -1.19
N SER A 140 1.03 10.64 -1.62
CA SER A 140 1.24 9.24 -2.00
C SER A 140 0.92 8.29 -0.85
N TYR A 141 1.41 8.59 0.37
CA TYR A 141 1.05 7.81 1.56
C TYR A 141 -0.44 7.89 1.89
N GLY A 142 -1.03 9.08 1.80
CA GLY A 142 -2.47 9.27 2.04
C GLY A 142 -3.33 8.42 1.09
N LEU A 143 -3.04 8.46 -0.21
CA LEU A 143 -3.74 7.65 -1.21
C LEU A 143 -3.47 6.16 -1.04
N TYR A 144 -2.23 5.77 -0.76
CA TYR A 144 -1.89 4.36 -0.49
C TYR A 144 -2.71 3.79 0.69
N ILE A 145 -2.72 4.50 1.82
CA ILE A 145 -3.47 4.09 3.01
C ILE A 145 -5.00 4.10 2.76
N ASN A 146 -5.50 5.10 2.03
CA ASN A 146 -6.91 5.12 1.61
C ASN A 146 -7.25 3.92 0.72
N GLY A 147 -6.40 3.60 -0.26
CA GLY A 147 -6.53 2.44 -1.14
C GLY A 147 -6.57 1.12 -0.35
N LEU A 148 -5.66 0.92 0.60
CA LEU A 148 -5.67 -0.25 1.49
C LEU A 148 -6.95 -0.35 2.31
N SER A 149 -7.45 0.79 2.81
CA SER A 149 -8.65 0.83 3.63
C SER A 149 -9.92 0.52 2.82
N LEU A 150 -10.05 1.13 1.63
CA LEU A 150 -11.11 0.83 0.66
C LEU A 150 -11.08 -0.64 0.25
N ARG A 151 -9.91 -1.19 -0.03
CA ARG A 151 -9.77 -2.60 -0.37
C ARG A 151 -10.17 -3.53 0.76
N THR A 152 -9.73 -3.25 1.99
CA THR A 152 -10.11 -4.04 3.17
C THR A 152 -11.63 -4.04 3.35
N SER A 153 -12.26 -2.87 3.19
CA SER A 153 -13.72 -2.72 3.21
C SER A 153 -14.39 -3.54 2.10
N ALA A 154 -13.86 -3.48 0.86
CA ALA A 154 -14.38 -4.24 -0.27
C ALA A 154 -14.27 -5.76 -0.03
N LEU A 155 -13.14 -6.25 0.46
CA LEU A 155 -12.91 -7.67 0.77
C LEU A 155 -13.85 -8.21 1.84
N SER A 156 -14.23 -7.36 2.81
CA SER A 156 -15.22 -7.72 3.84
C SER A 156 -16.68 -7.64 3.37
N SER A 157 -16.93 -7.30 2.11
CA SER A 157 -18.25 -7.09 1.54
C SER A 157 -18.71 -8.23 0.62
N ASN A 158 -19.87 -8.08 -0.03
CA ASN A 158 -20.34 -9.03 -1.04
C ASN A 158 -19.73 -8.71 -2.43
N ALA A 159 -19.84 -9.66 -3.37
CA ALA A 159 -19.28 -9.53 -4.72
C ALA A 159 -19.70 -8.23 -5.44
N GLN A 160 -20.99 -7.88 -5.42
CA GLN A 160 -21.47 -6.67 -6.09
C GLN A 160 -20.87 -5.39 -5.51
N ARG A 161 -20.77 -5.30 -4.18
CA ARG A 161 -20.16 -4.14 -3.52
C ARG A 161 -18.65 -4.10 -3.75
N PHE A 162 -17.99 -5.25 -3.77
CA PHE A 162 -16.59 -5.37 -4.15
C PHE A 162 -16.35 -4.82 -5.57
N LEU A 163 -17.09 -5.33 -6.56
CA LEU A 163 -17.01 -4.90 -7.96
C LEU A 163 -17.26 -3.39 -8.15
N LYS A 164 -18.10 -2.80 -7.29
CA LYS A 164 -18.36 -1.36 -7.31
C LYS A 164 -17.21 -0.52 -6.72
N ILE A 165 -16.57 -0.98 -5.65
CA ILE A 165 -15.52 -0.22 -4.93
C ILE A 165 -14.14 -0.43 -5.54
N GLN A 166 -13.87 -1.61 -6.10
CA GLN A 166 -12.54 -2.00 -6.55
C GLN A 166 -11.96 -1.10 -7.67
N PRO A 167 -12.75 -0.56 -8.62
CA PRO A 167 -12.24 0.44 -9.56
C PRO A 167 -11.70 1.70 -8.88
N ASP A 168 -12.35 2.16 -7.80
CA ASP A 168 -11.87 3.31 -7.02
C ASP A 168 -10.56 3.00 -6.30
N VAL A 169 -10.39 1.77 -5.81
CA VAL A 169 -9.12 1.28 -5.24
C VAL A 169 -8.01 1.35 -6.29
N VAL A 170 -8.26 0.82 -7.48
CA VAL A 170 -7.28 0.80 -8.59
C VAL A 170 -6.91 2.22 -9.03
N SER A 171 -7.89 3.14 -9.12
CA SER A 171 -7.64 4.54 -9.45
C SER A 171 -6.79 5.22 -8.38
N THR A 172 -7.18 5.07 -7.10
CA THR A 172 -6.49 5.67 -5.95
C THR A 172 -5.03 5.22 -5.87
N LEU A 173 -4.77 3.92 -6.04
CA LEU A 173 -3.42 3.36 -6.04
C LEU A 173 -2.61 3.76 -7.29
N GLY A 174 -3.28 3.90 -8.44
CA GLY A 174 -2.66 4.44 -9.66
C GLY A 174 -2.15 5.87 -9.45
N GLU A 175 -2.99 6.73 -8.88
CA GLU A 175 -2.61 8.10 -8.52
C GLU A 175 -1.46 8.14 -7.50
N ALA A 176 -1.49 7.25 -6.49
CA ALA A 176 -0.39 7.13 -5.52
C ALA A 176 0.94 6.75 -6.21
N SER A 177 0.91 5.85 -7.19
CA SER A 177 2.10 5.45 -7.97
C SER A 177 2.65 6.62 -8.79
N ASP A 178 1.78 7.41 -9.43
CA ASP A 178 2.19 8.56 -10.22
C ASP A 178 2.77 9.69 -9.35
N LEU A 179 2.24 9.89 -8.14
CA LEU A 179 2.81 10.85 -7.19
C LEU A 179 4.18 10.39 -6.66
N CYS A 180 4.40 9.09 -6.45
CA CYS A 180 5.71 8.57 -6.05
C CYS A 180 6.82 8.96 -7.06
N LYS A 181 6.49 8.99 -8.35
CA LYS A 181 7.43 9.39 -9.42
C LYS A 181 7.80 10.88 -9.38
N GLN A 182 6.97 11.70 -8.74
CA GLN A 182 7.16 13.15 -8.61
C GLN A 182 7.94 13.54 -7.35
N VAL A 183 8.24 12.57 -6.46
CA VAL A 183 8.99 12.82 -5.23
C VAL A 183 10.47 13.08 -5.53
N ASN A 184 11.04 14.09 -4.86
CA ASN A 184 12.45 14.43 -4.92
C ASN A 184 13.04 14.50 -3.50
N PRO A 185 14.14 13.80 -3.16
CA PRO A 185 14.82 12.81 -4.01
C PRO A 185 14.02 11.51 -4.16
N ARG A 186 14.00 10.96 -5.39
CA ARG A 186 13.14 9.82 -5.76
C ARG A 186 13.28 8.60 -4.83
N HIS A 187 14.50 8.32 -4.37
CA HIS A 187 14.77 7.11 -3.57
C HIS A 187 14.05 7.07 -2.21
N ILE A 188 13.55 8.20 -1.70
CA ILE A 188 12.76 8.18 -0.45
C ILE A 188 11.36 7.60 -0.68
N ALA A 189 10.89 7.59 -1.92
CA ALA A 189 9.60 7.03 -2.31
C ALA A 189 9.72 5.62 -2.88
N ASP A 190 10.92 5.09 -3.16
CA ASP A 190 11.10 3.79 -3.82
C ASP A 190 10.41 2.65 -3.05
N HIS A 191 10.53 2.64 -1.72
CA HIS A 191 9.89 1.61 -0.91
C HIS A 191 8.36 1.71 -0.96
N LEU A 192 7.81 2.93 -0.89
CA LEU A 192 6.37 3.16 -1.04
C LEU A 192 5.90 2.77 -2.45
N ALA A 193 6.63 3.15 -3.49
CA ALA A 193 6.30 2.84 -4.88
C ALA A 193 6.19 1.33 -5.10
N MET A 194 7.16 0.55 -4.60
CA MET A 194 7.10 -0.92 -4.65
C MET A 194 5.86 -1.48 -3.94
N CYS A 195 5.51 -0.93 -2.77
CA CYS A 195 4.33 -1.37 -2.02
C CYS A 195 3.03 -1.02 -2.76
N VAL A 196 2.94 0.18 -3.34
CA VAL A 196 1.80 0.63 -4.14
C VAL A 196 1.64 -0.24 -5.38
N GLU A 197 2.72 -0.55 -6.08
CA GLU A 197 2.70 -1.38 -7.29
C GLU A 197 2.22 -2.80 -7.00
N GLY A 198 2.78 -3.46 -5.98
CA GLY A 198 2.34 -4.80 -5.58
C GLY A 198 0.87 -4.82 -5.15
N GLU A 199 0.44 -3.77 -4.45
CA GLU A 199 -0.96 -3.64 -4.03
C GLU A 199 -1.91 -3.39 -5.21
N LEU A 200 -1.50 -2.54 -6.17
CA LEU A 200 -2.25 -2.24 -7.39
C LEU A 200 -2.41 -3.47 -8.27
N GLU A 201 -1.35 -4.25 -8.47
CA GLU A 201 -1.39 -5.52 -9.20
C GLU A 201 -2.36 -6.49 -8.53
N SER A 202 -2.22 -6.67 -7.21
CA SER A 202 -3.10 -7.53 -6.44
C SER A 202 -4.56 -7.06 -6.50
N ALA A 203 -4.82 -5.76 -6.53
CA ALA A 203 -6.16 -5.20 -6.66
C ALA A 203 -6.80 -5.48 -8.04
N ARG A 204 -6.01 -5.38 -9.12
CA ARG A 204 -6.45 -5.71 -10.49
C ARG A 204 -6.74 -7.19 -10.65
N SER A 205 -5.85 -8.03 -10.14
CA SER A 205 -6.02 -9.48 -10.13
C SER A 205 -7.27 -9.91 -9.36
N GLY A 206 -7.50 -9.33 -8.17
CA GLY A 206 -8.71 -9.58 -7.39
C GLY A 206 -9.99 -9.16 -8.12
N LEU A 207 -9.98 -8.03 -8.83
CA LEU A 207 -11.12 -7.57 -9.64
C LEU A 207 -11.47 -8.57 -10.74
N ALA A 208 -10.49 -8.93 -11.56
CA ALA A 208 -10.69 -9.85 -12.68
C ALA A 208 -11.25 -11.20 -12.23
N LEU A 209 -10.77 -11.72 -11.10
CA LEU A 209 -11.27 -12.96 -10.51
C LEU A 209 -12.71 -12.86 -10.04
N VAL A 210 -13.03 -11.83 -9.24
CA VAL A 210 -14.39 -11.68 -8.72
C VAL A 210 -15.38 -11.48 -9.87
N GLU A 211 -15.03 -10.73 -10.91
CA GLU A 211 -15.86 -10.59 -12.13
C GLU A 211 -16.08 -11.94 -12.81
N ALA A 212 -15.01 -12.73 -13.01
CA ALA A 212 -15.11 -14.01 -13.69
C ALA A 212 -15.98 -15.01 -12.92
N PHE A 213 -15.83 -15.08 -11.59
CA PHE A 213 -16.63 -15.95 -10.74
C PHE A 213 -18.07 -15.46 -10.55
N ASP A 214 -18.31 -14.15 -10.50
CA ASP A 214 -19.67 -13.59 -10.48
C ASP A 214 -20.41 -13.93 -11.79
N TYR A 215 -19.75 -13.78 -12.95
CA TYR A 215 -20.31 -14.24 -14.22
C TYR A 215 -20.55 -15.74 -14.24
N LEU A 216 -19.65 -16.56 -13.68
CA LEU A 216 -19.86 -18.01 -13.60
C LEU A 216 -21.15 -18.33 -12.82
N ALA A 217 -21.32 -17.72 -11.65
CA ALA A 217 -22.52 -17.89 -10.83
C ALA A 217 -23.79 -17.46 -11.59
N GLU A 218 -23.77 -16.31 -12.27
CA GLU A 218 -24.90 -15.84 -13.07
C GLU A 218 -25.25 -16.81 -14.21
N ARG A 219 -24.26 -17.35 -14.92
CA ARG A 219 -24.49 -18.29 -16.02
C ARG A 219 -25.03 -19.64 -15.53
N ILE A 220 -24.56 -20.13 -14.38
CA ILE A 220 -25.11 -21.35 -13.77
C ILE A 220 -26.58 -21.14 -13.36
N ILE A 221 -26.90 -20.01 -12.74
CA ILE A 221 -28.29 -19.67 -12.37
C ILE A 221 -29.16 -19.61 -13.63
N MET A 222 -28.68 -18.95 -14.68
CA MET A 222 -29.36 -18.86 -15.97
C MET A 222 -29.60 -20.24 -16.60
N LEU A 223 -28.61 -21.13 -16.53
CA LEU A 223 -28.73 -22.50 -17.02
C LEU A 223 -29.85 -23.26 -16.30
N ASN A 224 -29.88 -23.21 -14.97
CA ASN A 224 -30.88 -23.88 -14.15
C ASN A 224 -32.31 -23.39 -14.48
N VAL A 225 -32.48 -22.09 -14.73
CA VAL A 225 -33.77 -21.50 -15.14
C VAL A 225 -34.22 -22.04 -16.51
N PHE A 226 -33.32 -22.09 -17.50
CA PHE A 226 -33.66 -22.60 -18.83
C PHE A 226 -33.86 -24.10 -18.87
N GLN A 227 -33.10 -24.88 -18.10
CA GLN A 227 -33.31 -26.33 -17.97
C GLN A 227 -34.69 -26.64 -17.38
N SER A 228 -35.11 -25.88 -16.36
CA SER A 228 -36.45 -26.01 -15.75
C SER A 228 -37.58 -25.66 -16.71
N SER A 229 -37.28 -24.91 -17.78
CA SER A 229 -38.24 -24.44 -18.79
C SER A 229 -38.00 -25.04 -20.17
N ALA A 230 -37.22 -26.13 -20.27
CA ALA A 230 -36.75 -26.70 -21.53
C ALA A 230 -37.90 -27.17 -22.44
N SER A 231 -39.02 -27.62 -21.85
CA SER A 231 -40.24 -27.99 -22.58
C SER A 231 -40.89 -26.80 -23.30
N THR A 232 -40.63 -25.57 -22.85
CA THR A 232 -41.29 -24.34 -23.32
C THR A 232 -40.46 -23.60 -24.37
N PHE A 233 -39.13 -23.62 -24.25
CA PHE A 233 -38.24 -22.81 -25.10
C PHE A 233 -37.34 -23.62 -26.05
N GLY A 234 -37.40 -24.96 -26.00
CA GLY A 234 -36.49 -25.82 -26.75
C GLY A 234 -35.03 -25.72 -26.28
N GLY A 235 -34.10 -26.32 -27.03
CA GLY A 235 -32.69 -26.45 -26.63
C GLY A 235 -31.78 -25.24 -26.96
N GLY A 236 -32.27 -24.25 -27.71
CA GLY A 236 -31.46 -23.11 -28.18
C GLY A 236 -30.86 -22.24 -27.07
N PRO A 237 -31.66 -21.76 -26.10
CA PRO A 237 -31.15 -20.97 -24.98
C PRO A 237 -30.13 -21.72 -24.11
N ILE A 238 -30.32 -23.02 -23.92
CA ILE A 238 -29.38 -23.87 -23.15
C ILE A 238 -28.02 -23.92 -23.85
N ALA A 239 -27.99 -24.14 -25.17
CA ALA A 239 -26.75 -24.16 -25.94
C ALA A 239 -26.00 -22.82 -25.90
N ALA A 240 -26.73 -21.69 -25.91
CA ALA A 240 -26.13 -20.36 -25.76
C ALA A 240 -25.50 -20.17 -24.37
N VAL A 241 -26.17 -20.61 -23.30
CA VAL A 241 -25.60 -20.55 -21.95
C VAL A 241 -24.37 -21.44 -21.79
N HIS A 242 -24.36 -22.64 -22.39
CA HIS A 242 -23.17 -23.50 -22.41
C HIS A 242 -21.97 -22.82 -23.07
N GLU A 243 -22.18 -22.08 -24.17
CA GLU A 243 -21.10 -21.31 -24.80
C GLU A 243 -20.60 -20.17 -23.90
N LEU A 244 -21.50 -19.48 -23.19
CA LEU A 244 -21.13 -18.44 -22.23
C LEU A 244 -20.34 -19.03 -21.05
N LEU A 245 -20.78 -20.17 -20.50
CA LEU A 245 -20.06 -20.91 -19.46
C LEU A 245 -18.66 -21.30 -19.94
N ASN A 246 -18.54 -21.86 -21.14
CA ASN A 246 -17.26 -22.23 -21.73
C ASN A 246 -16.30 -21.02 -21.77
N ARG A 247 -16.76 -19.87 -22.25
CA ARG A 247 -15.94 -18.64 -22.31
C ARG A 247 -15.54 -18.15 -20.93
N THR A 248 -16.44 -18.19 -19.95
CA THR A 248 -16.14 -17.77 -18.57
C THR A 248 -15.13 -18.71 -17.92
N LEU A 249 -15.32 -20.03 -18.03
CA LEU A 249 -14.39 -21.02 -17.48
C LEU A 249 -13.01 -20.91 -18.13
N SER A 250 -12.93 -20.68 -19.45
CA SER A 250 -11.63 -20.49 -20.12
C SER A 250 -10.87 -19.29 -19.58
N LYS A 251 -11.57 -18.18 -19.27
CA LYS A 251 -10.92 -17.02 -18.64
C LYS A 251 -10.42 -17.32 -17.22
N ILE A 252 -11.18 -18.09 -16.44
CA ILE A 252 -10.77 -18.50 -15.08
C ILE A 252 -9.55 -19.42 -15.15
N GLU A 253 -9.53 -20.34 -16.10
CA GLU A 253 -8.42 -21.27 -16.32
C GLU A 253 -7.16 -20.55 -16.79
N GLU A 254 -7.26 -19.69 -17.81
CA GLU A 254 -6.15 -18.86 -18.30
C GLU A 254 -5.55 -18.02 -17.17
N PHE A 255 -6.41 -17.37 -16.38
CA PHE A 255 -5.96 -16.63 -15.21
C PHE A 255 -5.25 -17.53 -14.19
N SER A 256 -5.80 -18.71 -13.92
CA SER A 256 -5.24 -19.67 -12.98
C SER A 256 -3.86 -20.18 -13.42
N ASP A 257 -3.65 -20.35 -14.72
CA ASP A 257 -2.39 -20.81 -15.28
C ASP A 257 -1.33 -19.70 -15.26
N GLU A 258 -1.69 -18.49 -15.70
CA GLU A 258 -0.82 -17.31 -15.68
C GLU A 258 -0.37 -16.91 -14.26
N ASN A 259 -1.27 -17.05 -13.28
CA ASN A 259 -1.05 -16.56 -11.92
C ASN A 259 -0.78 -17.68 -10.91
N SER A 260 -0.58 -18.92 -11.37
CA SER A 260 -0.29 -20.09 -10.53
C SER A 260 0.84 -19.83 -9.52
N GLN A 261 1.92 -19.18 -9.97
CA GLN A 261 3.07 -18.81 -9.14
C GLN A 261 2.75 -17.74 -8.09
N LEU A 262 1.81 -16.83 -8.38
CA LEU A 262 1.39 -15.77 -7.45
C LEU A 262 0.57 -16.35 -6.29
N PHE A 263 -0.27 -17.34 -6.54
CA PHE A 263 -1.03 -18.03 -5.49
C PHE A 263 -0.18 -18.96 -4.63
N GLU A 264 0.87 -19.55 -5.19
CA GLU A 264 1.83 -20.37 -4.43
C GLU A 264 2.79 -19.52 -3.58
N ALA A 265 3.18 -18.34 -4.06
CA ALA A 265 4.14 -17.46 -3.38
C ALA A 265 3.50 -16.49 -2.38
N SER A 266 2.24 -16.09 -2.58
CA SER A 266 1.56 -15.11 -1.74
C SER A 266 0.71 -15.78 -0.67
N SER A 267 1.23 -15.83 0.56
CA SER A 267 0.46 -16.22 1.75
C SER A 267 -0.63 -15.20 2.15
N LEU A 268 -0.80 -14.11 1.39
CA LEU A 268 -1.49 -12.90 1.84
C LEU A 268 -2.96 -12.81 1.40
N LEU A 269 -3.41 -13.59 0.42
CA LEU A 269 -4.83 -13.66 0.04
C LEU A 269 -5.12 -15.03 -0.56
N LYS A 270 -5.83 -15.87 0.21
CA LYS A 270 -6.40 -17.09 -0.36
C LYS A 270 -7.47 -16.70 -1.35
N ALA A 271 -7.51 -17.34 -2.50
CA ALA A 271 -8.53 -17.01 -3.50
C ALA A 271 -9.96 -17.14 -2.97
N THR A 272 -10.20 -18.11 -2.08
CA THR A 272 -11.50 -18.30 -1.41
C THR A 272 -11.92 -17.14 -0.49
N GLN A 273 -11.00 -16.24 -0.13
CA GLN A 273 -11.30 -15.03 0.64
C GLN A 273 -11.83 -13.88 -0.23
N LEU A 274 -11.76 -13.99 -1.55
CA LEU A 274 -12.36 -13.00 -2.44
C LEU A 274 -13.90 -13.16 -2.45
N PRO A 275 -14.66 -12.05 -2.36
CA PRO A 275 -16.11 -12.10 -2.36
C PRO A 275 -16.69 -12.80 -3.60
N GLY A 276 -17.67 -13.69 -3.40
CA GLY A 276 -18.40 -14.35 -4.49
C GLY A 276 -17.78 -15.65 -5.02
N ILE A 277 -16.48 -15.89 -4.81
CA ILE A 277 -15.80 -17.08 -5.33
C ILE A 277 -16.38 -18.36 -4.73
N SER A 278 -16.45 -18.47 -3.40
CA SER A 278 -17.03 -19.67 -2.74
C SER A 278 -18.45 -19.97 -3.22
N ARG A 279 -19.30 -18.93 -3.34
CA ARG A 279 -20.68 -19.10 -3.83
C ARG A 279 -20.70 -19.62 -5.26
N ALA A 280 -19.85 -19.10 -6.14
CA ALA A 280 -19.78 -19.55 -7.51
C ALA A 280 -19.32 -21.01 -7.62
N LEU A 281 -18.34 -21.41 -6.80
CA LEU A 281 -17.89 -22.80 -6.70
C LEU A 281 -18.99 -23.73 -6.17
N ASP A 282 -19.70 -23.34 -5.12
CA ASP A 282 -20.80 -24.13 -4.57
C ASP A 282 -21.96 -24.29 -5.59
N LEU A 283 -22.24 -23.25 -6.37
CA LEU A 283 -23.19 -23.32 -7.47
C LEU A 283 -22.70 -24.23 -8.61
N ALA A 284 -21.40 -24.21 -8.90
CA ALA A 284 -20.80 -25.05 -9.93
C ALA A 284 -20.88 -26.54 -9.54
N ASP A 285 -20.56 -26.87 -8.28
CA ASP A 285 -20.67 -28.24 -7.75
C ASP A 285 -22.11 -28.75 -7.69
N ALA A 286 -23.07 -27.85 -7.43
CA ALA A 286 -24.49 -28.21 -7.36
C ALA A 286 -25.18 -28.25 -8.73
N CYS A 287 -24.52 -27.81 -9.81
CA CYS A 287 -25.13 -27.74 -11.14
C CYS A 287 -25.08 -29.11 -11.82
N ASP A 288 -26.25 -29.66 -12.16
CA ASP A 288 -26.36 -30.90 -12.94
C ASP A 288 -26.04 -30.63 -14.42
N LEU A 289 -24.74 -30.60 -14.72
CA LEU A 289 -24.20 -30.43 -16.06
C LEU A 289 -24.15 -31.79 -16.76
N LYS A 290 -25.04 -31.98 -17.74
CA LYS A 290 -24.99 -33.15 -18.64
C LYS A 290 -23.73 -33.08 -19.52
N GLU A 291 -23.29 -34.25 -19.99
CA GLU A 291 -22.20 -34.32 -20.98
C GLU A 291 -22.49 -33.41 -22.16
N ASP A 292 -21.54 -32.51 -22.42
CA ASP A 292 -21.62 -31.54 -23.48
C ASP A 292 -20.30 -31.44 -24.24
N ARG A 293 -20.32 -30.75 -25.39
CA ARG A 293 -19.15 -30.61 -26.26
C ARG A 293 -17.96 -29.89 -25.62
N TYR A 294 -18.17 -29.20 -24.51
CA TYR A 294 -17.17 -28.38 -23.83
C TYR A 294 -16.64 -29.02 -22.54
N ARG A 295 -17.18 -30.19 -22.15
CA ARG A 295 -16.85 -30.89 -20.91
C ARG A 295 -17.04 -29.98 -19.68
N LEU A 296 -18.14 -29.20 -19.66
CA LEU A 296 -18.35 -28.20 -18.61
C LEU A 296 -18.36 -28.81 -17.20
N ALA A 297 -18.93 -30.01 -17.03
CA ALA A 297 -18.94 -30.73 -15.75
C ALA A 297 -17.51 -31.00 -15.23
N GLU A 298 -16.67 -31.63 -16.06
CA GLU A 298 -15.27 -31.94 -15.72
C GLU A 298 -14.48 -30.67 -15.36
N ARG A 299 -14.71 -29.58 -16.10
CA ARG A 299 -14.01 -28.30 -15.88
C ARG A 299 -14.46 -27.59 -14.62
N CYS A 300 -15.76 -27.59 -14.32
CA CYS A 300 -16.29 -27.08 -13.06
C CYS A 300 -15.72 -27.86 -11.88
N ASP A 301 -15.68 -29.19 -11.94
CA ASP A 301 -15.09 -30.04 -10.90
C ASP A 301 -13.58 -29.80 -10.73
N SER A 302 -12.86 -29.58 -11.83
CA SER A 302 -11.43 -29.27 -11.81
C SER A 302 -11.15 -27.93 -11.15
N ILE A 303 -11.90 -26.88 -11.53
CA ILE A 303 -11.82 -25.55 -10.92
C ILE A 303 -12.21 -25.63 -9.44
N SER A 304 -13.32 -26.27 -9.09
CA SER A 304 -13.76 -26.36 -7.70
C SER A 304 -12.72 -27.03 -6.80
N ARG A 305 -12.13 -28.15 -7.24
CA ARG A 305 -11.02 -28.78 -6.51
C ARG A 305 -9.80 -27.86 -6.40
N LYS A 306 -9.31 -27.34 -7.52
CA LYS A 306 -8.11 -26.49 -7.56
C LYS A 306 -8.26 -25.26 -6.64
N TRP A 307 -9.41 -24.59 -6.67
CA TRP A 307 -9.63 -23.34 -5.96
C TRP A 307 -10.11 -23.53 -4.51
N LYS A 308 -10.61 -24.72 -4.12
CA LYS A 308 -10.88 -25.06 -2.71
C LYS A 308 -9.62 -25.49 -1.95
N ASP A 309 -8.63 -26.05 -2.66
CA ASP A 309 -7.37 -26.52 -2.08
C ASP A 309 -6.33 -25.39 -1.89
N ILE A 310 -6.53 -24.22 -2.52
CA ILE A 310 -5.69 -22.99 -2.41
C ILE A 310 -6.25 -22.03 -1.33
#